data_AF-A0A518HMH9-F1
#
_entry.id   AF-A0A518HMH9-F1
#
_cell.length_a   1.000
_cell.length_b   1.000
_cell.length_c   1.000
_cell.angle_alpha   90.00
_cell.angle_beta   90.00
_cell.angle_gamma   90.00
#
_symmetry.space_group_name_H-M   'P 1'
#
loop_
_entity.id
_entity.type
_entity.pdbx_description
1 polymer ?
#
loop_
_entity_poly.entity_id
_entity_poly.type
_entity_poly.pdbx_seq_one_letter_code
_entity_poly.pdbx_strand_id
1 'polypeptide(L)'
;MLMSHRANYVIVEDGVAVAYFNSYGAMGAIYGAAKGPDEFSDELTYEAEEVDELMDSAFAEAAILIDHDAKQCILYGYSWGPEYWVDGDGNPFPDLVELDELLAESPDKFIAKIQPAWDGWDLKFDERGIDAVVEYLRDNDLSLKAATKRQSKKVAKKKAARKK
;
A
#
# COMPACT_ATOMS: atom_id res chain seq x y z
N MET A 1 -21.96 7.51 11.04
CA MET A 1 -21.05 6.43 11.48
C MET A 1 -20.07 6.27 10.33
N LEU A 2 -18.84 6.78 10.44
CA LEU A 2 -17.84 6.56 9.38
C LEU A 2 -17.49 5.07 9.40
N MET A 3 -17.63 4.38 8.26
CA MET A 3 -17.10 3.03 8.12
C MET A 3 -15.57 3.12 8.12
N SER A 4 -14.89 2.12 8.69
CA SER A 4 -13.43 2.09 8.74
C SER A 4 -12.89 1.35 7.51
N HIS A 5 -12.00 2.00 6.77
CA HIS A 5 -11.38 1.55 5.52
C HIS A 5 -10.02 0.92 5.79
N ARG A 6 -10.07 -0.35 6.19
CA ARG A 6 -8.94 -1.04 6.80
C ARG A 6 -8.04 -1.64 5.73
N ALA A 7 -6.75 -1.34 5.81
CA ALA A 7 -5.76 -1.91 4.92
C ALA A 7 -4.63 -2.60 5.67
N ASN A 8 -4.14 -3.70 5.08
CA ASN A 8 -2.88 -4.33 5.43
C ASN A 8 -1.79 -3.87 4.46
N TYR A 9 -0.62 -3.50 4.98
CA TYR A 9 0.57 -3.26 4.18
C TYR A 9 1.69 -4.16 4.66
N VAL A 10 2.46 -4.72 3.74
CA VAL A 10 3.64 -5.53 4.06
C VAL A 10 4.82 -4.97 3.30
N ILE A 11 5.88 -4.61 4.00
CA ILE A 11 7.14 -4.18 3.40
C ILE A 11 8.20 -5.23 3.71
N VAL A 12 8.85 -5.75 2.68
CA VAL A 12 9.99 -6.67 2.78
C VAL A 12 11.26 -5.93 2.37
N GLU A 13 12.26 -5.93 3.25
CA GLU A 13 13.57 -5.32 3.03
C GLU A 13 14.62 -6.13 3.81
N ASP A 14 15.75 -6.46 3.20
CA ASP A 14 16.84 -7.25 3.81
C ASP A 14 16.37 -8.63 4.34
N GLY A 15 15.45 -9.28 3.64
CA GLY A 15 14.85 -10.57 4.00
C GLY A 15 13.88 -10.50 5.18
N VAL A 16 13.41 -9.30 5.54
CA VAL A 16 12.54 -9.08 6.69
C VAL A 16 11.20 -8.50 6.27
N ALA A 17 10.12 -9.25 6.49
CA ALA A 17 8.77 -8.76 6.31
C ALA A 17 8.25 -8.03 7.56
N VAL A 18 7.75 -6.81 7.38
CA VAL A 18 7.09 -6.01 8.42
C VAL A 18 5.67 -5.68 7.97
N ALA A 19 4.68 -6.05 8.77
CA ALA A 19 3.28 -5.72 8.52
C ALA A 19 2.89 -4.39 9.18
N TYR A 20 2.01 -3.66 8.51
CA TYR A 20 1.43 -2.43 8.97
C TYR A 20 -0.09 -2.44 8.75
N PHE A 21 -0.79 -1.70 9.61
CA PHE A 21 -2.23 -1.53 9.58
C PHE A 21 -2.59 -0.05 9.52
N ASN A 22 -3.58 0.31 8.69
CA ASN A 22 -4.19 1.63 8.71
C ASN A 22 -5.72 1.53 8.59
N SER A 23 -6.45 2.11 9.56
CA SER A 23 -7.91 2.10 9.65
C SER A 23 -8.63 2.97 8.62
N TYR A 24 -7.89 3.80 7.90
CA TYR A 24 -8.34 4.66 6.80
C TYR A 24 -7.54 4.42 5.52
N GLY A 25 -6.65 3.44 5.55
CA GLY A 25 -5.66 3.21 4.52
C GLY A 25 -6.22 2.68 3.22
N ALA A 26 -7.35 1.97 3.25
CA ALA A 26 -7.89 1.39 2.01
C ALA A 26 -8.41 2.48 1.05
N MET A 27 -8.71 3.67 1.55
CA MET A 27 -9.06 4.81 0.71
C MET A 27 -7.82 5.31 -0.03
N GLY A 28 -7.67 4.87 -1.28
CA GLY A 28 -6.73 5.44 -2.24
C GLY A 28 -5.26 5.18 -1.97
N ALA A 29 -4.89 4.32 -1.00
CA ALA A 29 -3.49 3.93 -0.82
C ALA A 29 -2.89 3.41 -2.14
N ILE A 30 -3.64 2.64 -2.93
CA ILE A 30 -3.17 2.13 -4.22
C ILE A 30 -2.69 3.23 -5.18
N TYR A 31 -3.22 4.46 -5.11
CA TYR A 31 -2.79 5.56 -5.97
C TYR A 31 -1.40 6.10 -5.62
N GLY A 32 -0.96 5.92 -4.37
CA GLY A 32 0.41 6.20 -3.96
C GLY A 32 1.44 5.40 -4.77
N ALA A 33 1.05 4.27 -5.36
CA ALA A 33 1.91 3.47 -6.23
C ALA A 33 2.38 4.25 -7.47
N ALA A 34 1.68 5.30 -7.92
CA ALA A 34 2.14 6.12 -9.03
C ALA A 34 3.49 6.85 -8.74
N LYS A 35 3.89 6.96 -7.47
CA LYS A 35 5.13 7.61 -7.04
C LYS A 35 6.36 6.70 -7.07
N GLY A 36 6.17 5.39 -7.32
CA GLY A 36 7.23 4.39 -7.30
C GLY A 36 7.49 3.79 -5.90
N PRO A 37 8.35 2.76 -5.82
CA PRO A 37 8.47 1.89 -4.65
C PRO A 37 8.88 2.60 -3.35
N ASP A 38 9.88 3.48 -3.44
CA ASP A 38 10.47 4.12 -2.25
C ASP A 38 9.51 5.13 -1.61
N GLU A 39 8.98 6.05 -2.42
CA GLU A 39 8.05 7.06 -1.93
C GLU A 39 6.72 6.42 -1.49
N PHE A 40 6.28 5.37 -2.19
CA PHE A 40 5.07 4.67 -1.82
C PHE A 40 5.23 3.92 -0.49
N SER A 41 6.32 3.19 -0.29
CA SER A 41 6.63 2.53 0.99
C SER A 41 6.67 3.54 2.15
N ASP A 42 7.25 4.71 1.89
CA ASP A 42 7.32 5.79 2.86
C ASP A 42 5.95 6.36 3.24
N GLU A 43 5.05 6.49 2.25
CA GLU A 43 3.69 6.97 2.45
C GLU A 43 2.86 5.96 3.25
N LEU A 44 2.89 4.68 2.85
CA LEU A 44 2.16 3.60 3.53
C LEU A 44 2.54 3.49 5.00
N THR A 45 3.83 3.62 5.31
CA THR A 45 4.35 3.48 6.69
C THR A 45 4.28 4.79 7.49
N TYR A 46 3.94 5.92 6.87
CA TYR A 46 3.93 7.21 7.55
C TYR A 46 2.81 7.30 8.60
N GLU A 47 1.60 6.83 8.34
CA GLU A 47 0.52 6.88 9.35
C GLU A 47 0.08 5.52 9.87
N ALA A 48 0.58 4.44 9.26
CA ALA A 48 0.24 3.09 9.67
C ALA A 48 0.91 2.68 10.99
N GLU A 49 0.25 1.75 11.67
CA GLU A 49 0.73 1.08 12.88
C GLU A 49 1.42 -0.23 12.48
N GLU A 50 2.64 -0.49 12.97
CA GLU A 50 3.28 -1.80 12.83
C GLU A 50 2.47 -2.85 13.61
N VAL A 51 2.17 -4.00 13.00
CA VAL A 51 1.39 -5.08 13.61
C VAL A 51 2.11 -6.42 13.46
N ASP A 52 1.88 -7.33 14.41
CA ASP A 52 2.47 -8.68 14.41
C ASP A 52 1.66 -9.69 13.61
N GLU A 53 0.40 -9.35 13.28
CA GLU A 53 -0.54 -10.21 12.57
C GLU A 53 -1.28 -9.39 11.50
N LEU A 54 -1.52 -10.02 10.35
CA LEU A 54 -2.33 -9.43 9.29
C LEU A 54 -3.81 -9.55 9.65
N MET A 55 -4.58 -8.53 9.28
CA MET A 55 -6.03 -8.59 9.38
C MET A 55 -6.60 -9.61 8.38
N ASP A 56 -7.62 -10.32 8.82
CA ASP A 56 -8.39 -11.27 8.00
C ASP A 56 -9.00 -10.59 6.75
N SER A 57 -9.05 -11.33 5.65
CA SER A 57 -9.58 -10.87 4.35
C SER A 57 -11.02 -10.38 4.44
N ALA A 58 -11.83 -10.91 5.36
CA ALA A 58 -13.20 -10.48 5.59
C ALA A 58 -13.31 -9.03 6.10
N PHE A 59 -12.22 -8.44 6.60
CA PHE A 59 -12.20 -7.08 7.12
C PHE A 59 -11.22 -6.14 6.40
N ALA A 60 -10.28 -6.70 5.64
CA ALA A 60 -9.30 -5.93 4.88
C ALA A 60 -9.86 -5.51 3.52
N GLU A 61 -10.01 -4.20 3.36
CA GLU A 61 -10.51 -3.54 2.15
C GLU A 61 -9.41 -3.24 1.13
N ALA A 62 -8.16 -3.28 1.57
CA ALA A 62 -6.98 -3.21 0.71
C ALA A 62 -5.84 -4.05 1.31
N ALA A 63 -4.96 -4.52 0.43
CA ALA A 63 -3.77 -5.27 0.78
C ALA A 63 -2.65 -4.87 -0.16
N ILE A 64 -1.53 -4.42 0.38
CA ILE A 64 -0.35 -4.05 -0.40
C ILE A 64 0.85 -4.81 0.13
N LEU A 65 1.60 -5.45 -0.75
CA LEU A 65 2.93 -5.97 -0.44
C LEU A 65 3.96 -5.29 -1.35
N ILE A 66 5.05 -4.80 -0.77
CA ILE A 66 6.22 -4.27 -1.48
C ILE A 66 7.43 -5.04 -0.99
N ASP A 67 8.02 -5.84 -1.88
CA ASP A 67 9.27 -6.56 -1.64
C ASP A 67 10.42 -5.88 -2.37
N HIS A 68 11.25 -5.16 -1.62
CA HIS A 68 12.41 -4.43 -2.14
C HIS A 68 13.55 -5.36 -2.56
N ASP A 69 13.62 -6.56 -2.01
CA ASP A 69 14.68 -7.52 -2.31
C ASP A 69 14.40 -8.22 -3.64
N ALA A 70 13.15 -8.67 -3.83
CA ALA A 70 12.68 -9.33 -5.05
C ALA A 70 12.24 -8.34 -6.15
N LYS A 71 12.10 -7.04 -5.82
CA LYS A 71 11.50 -6.01 -6.67
C LYS A 71 10.11 -6.39 -7.14
N GLN A 72 9.25 -6.77 -6.20
CA GLN A 72 7.87 -7.18 -6.49
C GLN A 72 6.87 -6.36 -5.69
N CYS A 73 5.73 -6.07 -6.30
CA CYS A 73 4.63 -5.38 -5.66
C CYS A 73 3.29 -6.04 -5.98
N ILE A 74 2.53 -6.34 -4.93
CA ILE A 74 1.17 -6.86 -5.00
C ILE A 74 0.23 -5.76 -4.55
N LEU A 75 -0.70 -5.39 -5.42
CA LEU A 75 -1.72 -4.40 -5.14
C LEU A 75 -3.09 -5.07 -5.05
N TYR A 76 -3.85 -4.66 -4.05
CA TYR A 76 -5.26 -4.93 -3.93
C TYR A 76 -5.92 -3.76 -3.20
N GLY A 77 -7.07 -3.35 -3.71
CA GLY A 77 -7.86 -2.28 -3.15
C GLY A 77 -8.94 -1.88 -4.14
N TYR A 78 -9.65 -0.81 -3.83
CA TYR A 78 -10.67 -0.29 -4.73
C TYR A 78 -10.69 1.23 -4.66
N SER A 79 -11.38 1.80 -5.63
CA SER A 79 -11.66 3.22 -5.66
C SER A 79 -12.98 3.58 -5.03
N TRP A 80 -13.02 4.76 -4.43
CA TRP A 80 -14.23 5.40 -3.97
C TRP A 80 -14.87 6.32 -5.01
N GLY A 81 -14.22 6.55 -6.15
CA GLY A 81 -14.64 7.51 -7.17
C GLY A 81 -13.92 8.85 -7.06
N PRO A 82 -13.92 9.66 -8.13
CA PRO A 82 -13.20 10.93 -8.19
C PRO A 82 -13.75 11.98 -7.22
N GLU A 83 -14.99 11.84 -6.76
CA GLU A 83 -15.64 12.76 -5.83
C GLU A 83 -15.01 12.80 -4.44
N TYR A 84 -14.21 11.79 -4.07
CA TYR A 84 -13.50 11.73 -2.79
C TYR A 84 -12.09 12.32 -2.88
N TRP A 85 -11.62 12.64 -4.09
CA TRP A 85 -10.26 13.12 -4.35
C TRP A 85 -10.28 14.58 -4.76
N VAL A 86 -10.79 15.45 -3.89
CA VAL A 86 -10.92 16.89 -4.18
C VAL A 86 -9.98 17.77 -3.36
N ASP A 87 -9.58 18.90 -3.94
CA ASP A 87 -8.81 19.95 -3.27
C ASP A 87 -9.69 20.75 -2.26
N GLY A 88 -9.09 21.76 -1.63
CA GLY A 88 -9.80 22.62 -0.66
C GLY A 88 -10.97 23.42 -1.25
N ASP A 89 -11.02 23.55 -2.57
CA ASP A 89 -12.07 24.24 -3.32
C ASP A 89 -13.12 23.24 -3.89
N GLY A 90 -12.93 21.94 -3.65
CA GLY A 90 -13.82 20.87 -4.13
C GLY A 90 -13.54 20.43 -5.57
N ASN A 91 -12.43 20.83 -6.18
CA ASN A 91 -12.05 20.36 -7.52
C ASN A 91 -11.32 19.03 -7.43
N PRO A 92 -11.64 18.03 -8.27
CA PRO A 92 -10.96 16.76 -8.24
C PRO A 92 -9.48 16.89 -8.65
N PHE A 93 -8.59 16.14 -8.02
CA PHE A 93 -7.19 16.02 -8.41
C PHE A 93 -7.09 15.28 -9.74
N PRO A 94 -6.71 15.94 -10.86
CA PRO A 94 -6.81 15.35 -12.20
C PRO A 94 -6.07 14.03 -12.35
N ASP A 95 -4.87 13.93 -11.75
CA ASP A 95 -4.05 12.71 -11.80
C ASP A 95 -4.72 11.53 -11.08
N LEU A 96 -5.45 11.79 -9.99
CA LEU A 96 -6.17 10.74 -9.27
C LEU A 96 -7.44 10.32 -10.02
N VAL A 97 -8.12 11.24 -10.71
CA VAL A 97 -9.25 10.91 -11.58
C VAL A 97 -8.81 9.99 -12.71
N GLU A 98 -7.70 10.30 -13.38
CA GLU A 98 -7.20 9.45 -14.46
C GLU A 98 -6.88 8.03 -13.95
N LEU A 99 -6.15 7.93 -12.83
CA LEU A 99 -5.83 6.63 -12.23
C LEU A 99 -7.07 5.85 -11.81
N ASP A 100 -8.07 6.56 -11.29
CA ASP A 100 -9.34 5.97 -10.91
C ASP A 100 -10.11 5.40 -12.10
N GLU A 101 -10.26 6.19 -13.17
CA GLU A 101 -10.91 5.76 -14.41
C GLU A 101 -10.21 4.54 -15.01
N LEU A 102 -8.88 4.51 -14.99
CA LEU A 102 -8.10 3.37 -15.46
C LEU A 102 -8.34 2.12 -14.61
N LEU A 103 -8.37 2.24 -13.28
CA LEU A 103 -8.63 1.12 -12.38
C LEU A 103 -10.05 0.58 -12.55
N ALA A 104 -11.04 1.48 -12.68
CA ALA A 104 -12.43 1.12 -12.94
C ALA A 104 -12.61 0.41 -14.28
N GLU A 105 -11.77 0.74 -15.28
CA GLU A 105 -11.78 0.05 -16.57
C GLU A 105 -11.10 -1.33 -16.49
N SER A 106 -9.86 -1.39 -16.01
CA SER A 106 -9.24 -2.65 -15.61
C SER A 106 -7.99 -2.45 -14.72
N PRO A 107 -7.72 -3.40 -13.80
CA PRO A 107 -6.47 -3.39 -13.05
C PRO A 107 -5.22 -3.36 -13.93
N ASP A 108 -5.21 -4.07 -15.06
CA ASP A 108 -4.07 -4.10 -15.99
C ASP A 108 -3.74 -2.72 -16.58
N LYS A 109 -4.77 -1.91 -16.88
CA LYS A 109 -4.57 -0.55 -17.39
C LYS A 109 -3.99 0.37 -16.32
N PHE A 110 -4.48 0.25 -15.09
CA PHE A 110 -3.93 0.95 -13.95
C PHE A 110 -2.44 0.58 -13.75
N ILE A 111 -2.11 -0.71 -13.74
CA ILE A 111 -0.72 -1.21 -13.61
C ILE A 111 0.16 -0.67 -14.74
N ALA A 112 -0.30 -0.75 -16.00
CA ALA A 112 0.44 -0.25 -17.16
C ALA A 112 0.77 1.25 -17.05
N LYS A 113 -0.14 2.06 -16.47
CA LYS A 113 0.06 3.49 -16.26
C LYS A 113 1.15 3.78 -15.21
N ILE A 114 1.20 3.01 -14.12
CA ILE A 114 2.16 3.25 -13.03
C ILE A 114 3.50 2.53 -13.22
N GLN A 115 3.55 1.49 -14.06
CA GLN A 115 4.75 0.69 -14.31
C GLN A 115 6.04 1.50 -14.60
N PRO A 116 6.02 2.63 -15.34
CA PRO A 116 7.23 3.43 -15.56
C PRO A 116 7.88 3.98 -14.28
N ALA A 117 7.13 4.20 -13.20
CA ALA A 117 7.68 4.61 -11.90
C ALA A 117 8.33 3.44 -11.12
N TRP A 118 8.14 2.22 -11.61
CA TRP A 118 8.58 0.96 -11.03
C TRP A 118 9.54 0.23 -11.99
N ASP A 119 10.50 0.94 -12.54
CA ASP A 119 11.45 0.37 -13.50
C ASP A 119 12.21 -0.83 -12.91
N GLY A 120 12.15 -1.95 -13.60
CA GLY A 120 12.73 -3.22 -13.17
C GLY A 120 12.01 -3.92 -12.02
N TRP A 121 10.78 -3.54 -11.69
CA TRP A 121 9.92 -4.23 -10.73
C TRP A 121 8.77 -4.99 -11.41
N ASP A 122 8.35 -6.08 -10.79
CA ASP A 122 7.14 -6.82 -11.15
C ASP A 122 5.95 -6.29 -10.35
N LEU A 123 5.03 -5.63 -11.04
CA LEU A 123 3.78 -5.12 -10.48
C LEU A 123 2.63 -6.04 -10.85
N LYS A 124 1.85 -6.46 -9.86
CA LYS A 124 0.59 -7.17 -10.12
C LYS A 124 -0.55 -6.63 -9.27
N PHE A 125 -1.74 -6.64 -9.84
CA PHE A 125 -2.98 -6.46 -9.09
C PHE A 125 -3.60 -7.84 -8.86
N ASP A 126 -3.82 -8.23 -7.60
CA ASP A 126 -4.29 -9.58 -7.26
C ASP A 126 -5.61 -9.49 -6.46
N GLU A 127 -6.72 -9.87 -7.10
CA GLU A 127 -8.07 -9.76 -6.53
C GLU A 127 -8.31 -10.62 -5.29
N ARG A 128 -7.39 -11.57 -4.99
CA ARG A 128 -7.42 -12.36 -3.75
C ARG A 128 -7.01 -11.54 -2.53
N GLY A 129 -6.46 -10.35 -2.74
CA GLY A 129 -6.11 -9.41 -1.68
C GLY A 129 -5.10 -9.95 -0.69
N ILE A 130 -5.46 -9.96 0.59
CA ILE A 130 -4.55 -10.39 1.65
C ILE A 130 -4.15 -11.87 1.51
N ASP A 131 -4.98 -12.71 0.90
CA ASP A 131 -4.65 -14.12 0.70
C ASP A 131 -3.45 -14.28 -0.25
N ALA A 132 -3.36 -13.43 -1.29
CA ALA A 132 -2.21 -13.40 -2.18
C ALA A 132 -0.93 -12.93 -1.47
N VAL A 133 -1.05 -11.99 -0.54
CA VAL A 133 0.06 -11.52 0.30
C VAL A 133 0.53 -12.64 1.24
N VAL A 134 -0.38 -13.34 1.89
CA VAL A 134 -0.06 -14.47 2.79
C VAL A 134 0.60 -15.61 2.01
N GLU A 135 0.08 -15.95 0.84
CA GLU A 135 0.69 -16.94 -0.06
C GLU A 135 2.10 -16.52 -0.46
N TYR A 136 2.30 -15.26 -0.86
CA TYR A 136 3.62 -14.74 -1.21
C TYR A 136 4.64 -14.89 -0.08
N LEU A 137 4.27 -14.51 1.14
CA LEU A 137 5.13 -14.63 2.31
C LEU A 137 5.52 -16.09 2.56
N ARG A 138 4.55 -17.01 2.49
CA ARG A 138 4.78 -18.44 2.67
C ARG A 138 5.72 -19.02 1.61
N ASP A 139 5.47 -18.69 0.34
CA ASP A 139 6.20 -19.28 -0.79
C ASP A 139 7.67 -18.80 -0.85
N ASN A 140 7.96 -17.66 -0.20
CA ASN A 140 9.32 -17.10 -0.08
C ASN A 140 9.97 -17.33 1.29
N ASP A 141 9.40 -18.18 2.15
CA ASP A 141 9.88 -18.46 3.51
C ASP A 141 10.08 -17.18 4.37
N LEU A 142 9.22 -16.19 4.15
CA LEU A 142 9.20 -14.93 4.89
C LEU A 142 8.22 -15.04 6.05
N SER A 143 8.70 -14.70 7.26
CA SER A 143 7.85 -14.55 8.44
C SER A 143 7.71 -13.09 8.82
N LEU A 144 6.51 -12.71 9.30
CA LEU A 144 6.30 -11.39 9.86
C LEU A 144 7.16 -11.26 11.11
N LYS A 145 8.02 -10.25 11.11
CA LYS A 145 8.83 -9.97 12.28
C LYS A 145 7.95 -9.36 13.36
N ALA A 146 8.00 -9.92 14.57
CA ALA A 146 7.43 -9.25 15.74
C ALA A 146 8.01 -7.84 15.86
N ALA A 147 7.17 -6.83 16.06
CA ALA A 147 7.53 -5.42 16.08
C ALA A 147 8.66 -5.14 17.10
N THR A 148 9.91 -5.18 16.64
CA THR A 148 11.05 -4.90 17.52
C THR A 148 11.21 -3.40 17.70
N LYS A 149 11.42 -2.94 18.94
CA LYS A 149 11.63 -1.53 19.37
C LYS A 149 12.64 -0.68 18.56
N ARG A 150 13.38 -1.28 17.62
CA ARG A 150 14.44 -0.62 16.83
C ARG A 150 13.90 0.01 15.53
N GLN A 151 12.90 -0.58 14.88
CA GLN A 151 12.30 -0.04 13.64
C GLN A 151 11.38 1.16 13.92
N SER A 152 10.59 1.09 14.99
CA SER A 152 9.80 2.21 15.52
C SER A 152 10.59 3.50 15.76
N LYS A 153 11.90 3.44 16.07
CA LYS A 153 12.77 4.63 16.17
C LYS A 153 13.10 5.27 14.80
N LYS A 154 13.26 4.48 13.73
CA LYS A 154 13.53 4.96 12.37
C LYS A 154 12.29 5.70 11.84
N VAL A 155 11.11 5.11 12.01
CA VAL A 155 9.81 5.73 11.66
C VAL A 155 9.56 7.01 12.46
N ALA A 156 9.75 6.98 13.80
CA ALA A 156 9.58 8.17 14.64
C ALA A 156 10.53 9.32 14.25
N LYS A 157 11.79 9.00 13.90
CA LYS A 157 12.77 10.01 13.44
C LYS A 157 12.36 10.61 12.09
N LYS A 158 11.82 9.81 11.17
CA LYS A 158 11.33 10.26 9.86
C LYS A 158 10.11 11.17 10.01
N LYS A 159 9.15 10.80 10.88
CA LYS A 159 8.02 11.67 11.27
C LYS A 159 8.47 13.02 11.83
N ALA A 160 9.48 13.01 12.69
CA ALA A 160 10.00 14.25 13.29
C ALA A 160 10.71 15.16 12.27
N ALA A 161 11.29 14.60 11.20
CA ALA A 161 11.96 15.37 10.16
C ALA A 161 10.98 16.09 9.21
N ARG A 162 9.82 15.50 8.90
CA ARG A 162 8.80 16.09 8.01
C ARG A 162 7.94 17.19 8.66
N LYS A 163 7.99 17.33 10.00
CA LYS A 163 7.25 18.39 10.74
C LYS A 163 8.02 19.72 10.86
N LYS A 164 9.20 19.84 10.24
CA LYS A 164 10.03 21.05 10.24
C LYS A 164 10.00 21.69 8.87
#